data_AF-A0A850M9R9-F1
#
_entry.id   AF-A0A850M9R9-F1
#
_cell.length_a   1.000
_cell.length_b   1.000
_cell.length_c   1.000
_cell.angle_alpha   90.00
_cell.angle_beta   90.00
_cell.angle_gamma   90.00
#
_symmetry.space_group_name_H-M   'P 1'
#
loop_
_entity.id
_entity.type
_entity.pdbx_description
1 polymer ?
#
loop_
_entity_poly.entity_id
_entity_poly.type
_entity_poly.pdbx_seq_one_letter_code
_entity_poly.pdbx_strand_id
1 'polypeptide(L)'
;MTKKLCIMICEAYEREATTVLETIGFNDVTLVTYPASILHLRMEWDEIIEKIHACEDESQIIFIRGSCLVGLGDQPKELDICHYFELNQCFSMFINKSIINSYIKQGAYLLSPTWLKNWREHMEEYAFDKKKAQEFFKTSNTKLVLLDTGVYEDSEENLREFANFVGLPFEILPIGLDYFTLFLKKIILECRLKETTGNPINNNVGELASSLNIDVKPSIIEEEKEKVVLLIMNWDDKRGPTLETYFPTKTDPESIESIGFQLFHSVASIYGQYKIHKAQGILLNVENIQMQGYIFFDAIADPEVRGGERPFMMSVIAPKINYFESIRIREIFKIITQKIKKGLDWDIKNYWEKILHILSTSVL
;
A
#
# COMPACT_ATOMS: atom_id res chain seq x y z
N MET A 1 26.34 -8.83 -27.31
CA MET A 1 26.64 -9.11 -25.89
C MET A 1 25.37 -8.79 -25.13
N THR A 2 24.89 -9.69 -24.28
CA THR A 2 23.77 -9.41 -23.38
C THR A 2 24.23 -8.37 -22.38
N LYS A 3 23.48 -7.27 -22.23
CA LYS A 3 23.79 -6.28 -21.20
C LYS A 3 23.65 -6.91 -19.82
N LYS A 4 24.49 -6.48 -18.88
CA LYS A 4 24.32 -6.85 -17.47
C LYS A 4 23.00 -6.29 -16.96
N LEU A 5 22.36 -7.00 -16.03
CA LEU A 5 21.13 -6.58 -15.38
C LEU A 5 21.41 -6.37 -13.88
N CYS A 6 20.93 -5.27 -13.32
CA CYS A 6 20.98 -5.00 -11.89
C CYS A 6 19.55 -5.05 -11.33
N ILE A 7 19.24 -6.02 -10.46
CA ILE A 7 17.97 -6.07 -9.74
C ILE A 7 18.10 -5.25 -8.48
N MET A 8 17.20 -4.28 -8.31
CA MET A 8 17.07 -3.50 -7.10
C MET A 8 15.79 -3.90 -6.36
N ILE A 9 15.93 -4.40 -5.13
CA ILE A 9 14.82 -4.91 -4.30
C ILE A 9 14.96 -4.45 -2.84
N CYS A 10 13.86 -4.48 -2.08
CA CYS A 10 13.90 -4.19 -0.65
C CYS A 10 14.84 -5.15 0.09
N GLU A 11 15.66 -4.64 1.00
CA GLU A 11 16.58 -5.44 1.85
C GLU A 11 15.85 -6.55 2.63
N ALA A 12 14.56 -6.36 2.90
CA ALA A 12 13.73 -7.37 3.55
C ALA A 12 13.66 -8.69 2.77
N TYR A 13 14.01 -8.72 1.49
CA TYR A 13 13.98 -9.90 0.62
C TYR A 13 15.36 -10.25 0.04
N GLU A 14 16.44 -9.68 0.59
CA GLU A 14 17.80 -9.87 0.08
C GLU A 14 18.22 -11.34 0.07
N ARG A 15 17.95 -12.05 1.17
CA ARG A 15 18.33 -13.46 1.32
C ARG A 15 17.57 -14.33 0.34
N GLU A 16 16.25 -14.18 0.27
CA GLU A 16 15.42 -14.88 -0.70
C GLU A 16 15.88 -14.61 -2.13
N ALA A 17 16.18 -13.35 -2.47
CA ALA A 17 16.59 -12.97 -3.81
C ALA A 17 17.96 -13.57 -4.17
N THR A 18 18.91 -13.53 -3.24
CA THR A 18 20.24 -14.14 -3.41
C THR A 18 20.12 -15.64 -3.63
N THR A 19 19.40 -16.35 -2.78
CA THR A 19 19.20 -17.82 -2.91
C THR A 19 18.56 -18.18 -4.25
N VAL A 20 17.57 -17.42 -4.69
CA VAL A 20 16.93 -17.64 -5.99
C VAL A 20 17.88 -17.34 -7.14
N LEU A 21 18.63 -16.24 -7.12
CA LEU A 21 19.55 -15.87 -8.20
C LEU A 21 20.68 -16.90 -8.37
N GLU A 22 21.24 -17.40 -7.26
CA GLU A 22 22.21 -18.50 -7.27
C GLU A 22 21.63 -19.77 -7.90
N THR A 23 20.36 -20.08 -7.62
CA THR A 23 19.65 -21.25 -8.17
C THR A 23 19.33 -21.08 -9.67
N ILE A 24 19.00 -19.87 -10.11
CA ILE A 24 18.69 -19.57 -11.51
C ILE A 24 19.96 -19.62 -12.38
N GLY A 25 21.12 -19.24 -11.83
CA GLY A 25 22.42 -19.34 -12.51
C GLY A 25 22.66 -18.27 -13.58
N PHE A 26 22.04 -17.10 -13.47
CA PHE A 26 22.34 -15.96 -14.35
C PHE A 26 23.56 -15.19 -13.84
N ASN A 27 24.72 -15.43 -14.44
CA ASN A 27 25.99 -14.79 -14.06
C ASN A 27 26.09 -13.30 -14.43
N ASP A 28 25.17 -12.82 -15.26
CA ASP A 28 25.08 -11.45 -15.75
C ASP A 28 24.06 -10.59 -14.98
N VAL A 29 23.48 -11.14 -13.91
CA VAL A 29 22.50 -10.45 -13.06
C VAL A 29 23.12 -10.17 -11.70
N THR A 30 23.13 -8.89 -11.29
CA THR A 30 23.56 -8.44 -9.96
C THR A 30 22.36 -8.05 -9.11
N LEU A 31 22.53 -8.05 -7.78
CA LEU A 31 21.51 -7.67 -6.81
C LEU A 31 22.00 -6.45 -6.00
N VAL A 32 21.15 -5.44 -5.89
CA VAL A 32 21.34 -4.27 -5.01
C VAL A 32 20.08 -4.12 -4.16
N THR A 33 20.25 -3.69 -2.91
CA THR A 33 19.13 -3.52 -1.98
C THR A 33 18.91 -2.06 -1.59
N TYR A 34 17.65 -1.75 -1.25
CA TYR A 34 17.27 -0.50 -0.61
C TYR A 34 16.63 -0.74 0.77
N PRO A 35 16.76 0.21 1.72
CA PRO A 35 16.30 0.03 3.09
C PRO A 35 14.80 -0.30 3.24
N ALA A 36 14.48 -1.19 4.16
CA ALA A 36 13.14 -1.61 4.56
C ALA A 36 12.65 -0.74 5.72
N SER A 37 12.52 0.57 5.53
CA SER A 37 12.05 1.40 6.64
C SER A 37 10.53 1.54 6.67
N ILE A 38 9.92 1.06 7.76
CA ILE A 38 8.49 1.23 8.04
C ILE A 38 8.21 2.66 8.59
N LEU A 39 9.21 3.29 9.22
CA LEU A 39 9.10 4.63 9.82
C LEU A 39 9.73 5.76 8.98
N HIS A 40 10.69 5.44 8.09
CA HIS A 40 11.27 6.40 7.14
C HIS A 40 10.56 6.30 5.80
N LEU A 41 9.29 6.72 5.75
CA LEU A 41 8.54 7.06 4.52
C LEU A 41 9.09 8.31 3.81
N ARG A 42 10.41 8.51 3.83
CA ARG A 42 11.13 9.67 3.27
C ARG A 42 12.37 9.24 2.51
N MET A 43 12.26 8.18 1.71
CA MET A 43 13.28 7.88 0.72
C MET A 43 13.08 8.88 -0.43
N GLU A 44 14.12 9.63 -0.77
CA GLU A 44 14.16 10.52 -1.92
C GLU A 44 14.90 9.84 -3.07
N TRP A 45 14.67 10.28 -4.31
CA TRP A 45 15.34 9.69 -5.48
C TRP A 45 16.86 9.73 -5.40
N ASP A 46 17.44 10.74 -4.73
CA ASP A 46 18.89 10.89 -4.60
C ASP A 46 19.54 9.67 -3.91
N GLU A 47 18.90 9.13 -2.86
CA GLU A 47 19.40 7.93 -2.14
C GLU A 47 19.33 6.68 -3.02
N ILE A 48 18.30 6.58 -3.86
CA ILE A 48 18.12 5.46 -4.80
C ILE A 48 19.11 5.59 -5.96
N ILE A 49 19.32 6.79 -6.48
CA ILE A 49 20.26 7.09 -7.55
C ILE A 49 21.69 6.75 -7.11
N GLU A 50 22.08 7.07 -5.87
CA GLU A 50 23.39 6.71 -5.33
C GLU A 50 23.59 5.18 -5.34
N LYS A 51 22.57 4.41 -4.95
CA LYS A 51 22.60 2.94 -5.00
C LYS A 51 22.57 2.40 -6.43
N ILE A 52 21.88 3.07 -7.34
CA ILE A 52 21.86 2.75 -8.76
C ILE A 52 23.25 2.96 -9.38
N HIS A 53 23.95 4.04 -9.06
CA HIS A 53 25.31 4.29 -9.53
C HIS A 53 26.34 3.31 -8.95
N ALA A 54 25.99 2.57 -7.89
CA ALA A 54 26.79 1.44 -7.42
C ALA A 54 26.61 0.18 -8.29
N CYS A 55 25.57 0.10 -9.13
CA CYS A 55 25.52 -0.87 -10.23
C CYS A 55 26.53 -0.45 -11.32
N GLU A 56 27.19 -1.40 -11.98
CA GLU A 56 28.15 -1.10 -13.06
C GLU A 56 27.52 -0.23 -14.17
N ASP A 57 28.27 0.75 -14.68
CA ASP A 57 27.87 1.86 -15.57
C ASP A 57 27.07 1.48 -16.84
N GLU A 58 27.02 0.21 -17.24
CA GLU A 58 26.30 -0.25 -18.45
C GLU A 58 25.13 -1.20 -18.15
N SER A 59 24.78 -1.41 -16.88
CA SER A 59 23.72 -2.35 -16.48
C SER A 59 22.34 -1.76 -16.71
N GLN A 60 21.39 -2.55 -17.25
CA GLN A 60 19.98 -2.17 -17.14
C GLN A 60 19.47 -2.46 -15.73
N ILE A 61 18.55 -1.63 -15.26
CA ILE A 61 18.10 -1.71 -13.87
C ILE A 61 16.69 -2.26 -13.84
N ILE A 62 16.45 -3.24 -12.99
CA ILE A 62 15.12 -3.77 -12.69
C ILE A 62 14.79 -3.32 -11.28
N PHE A 63 13.91 -2.33 -11.15
CA PHE A 63 13.53 -1.82 -9.85
C PHE A 63 12.20 -2.42 -9.39
N ILE A 64 12.27 -3.24 -8.34
CA ILE A 64 11.13 -3.91 -7.73
C ILE A 64 10.76 -3.14 -6.47
N ARG A 65 9.66 -2.37 -6.52
CA ARG A 65 9.19 -1.59 -5.36
C ARG A 65 7.89 -2.11 -4.78
N GLY A 66 7.78 -2.04 -3.45
CA GLY A 66 6.53 -2.24 -2.73
C GLY A 66 5.74 -0.94 -2.55
N SER A 67 4.54 -1.07 -1.99
CA SER A 67 3.69 0.07 -1.64
C SER A 67 4.31 1.03 -0.60
N CYS A 68 5.36 0.60 0.11
CA CYS A 68 6.15 1.44 1.01
C CYS A 68 6.84 2.62 0.31
N LEU A 69 7.09 2.56 -1.00
CA LEU A 69 7.75 3.62 -1.77
C LEU A 69 6.79 4.41 -2.67
N VAL A 70 5.48 4.40 -2.40
CA VAL A 70 4.48 5.15 -3.19
C VAL A 70 4.66 6.67 -3.08
N GLY A 71 5.37 7.16 -2.06
CA GLY A 71 5.68 8.58 -1.87
C GLY A 71 6.83 9.10 -2.73
N LEU A 72 7.55 8.24 -3.45
CA LEU A 72 8.78 8.57 -4.18
C LEU A 72 8.58 9.52 -5.38
N GLY A 73 7.34 9.85 -5.77
CA GLY A 73 7.07 10.74 -6.90
C GLY A 73 7.40 10.11 -8.26
N ASP A 74 7.42 10.94 -9.31
CA ASP A 74 7.71 10.49 -10.67
C ASP A 74 9.20 10.19 -10.84
N GLN A 75 9.52 9.19 -11.67
CA GLN A 75 10.89 8.78 -11.94
C GLN A 75 11.70 9.90 -12.63
N PRO A 76 12.94 10.18 -12.17
CA PRO A 76 13.87 11.06 -12.84
C PRO A 76 14.11 10.62 -14.28
N LYS A 77 14.12 11.59 -15.21
CA LYS A 77 14.31 11.32 -16.65
C LYS A 77 15.69 10.72 -16.94
N GLU A 78 16.67 10.91 -16.06
CA GLU A 78 18.00 10.30 -16.19
C GLU A 78 17.97 8.77 -16.03
N LEU A 79 16.90 8.19 -15.48
CA LEU A 79 16.77 6.76 -15.20
C LEU A 79 15.99 5.98 -16.29
N ASP A 80 15.91 6.47 -17.53
CA ASP A 80 15.12 5.89 -18.64
C ASP A 80 15.49 4.43 -19.04
N ILE A 81 16.48 3.85 -18.35
CA ILE A 81 17.02 2.47 -18.49
C ILE A 81 16.36 1.50 -17.46
N CYS A 82 15.45 1.99 -16.62
CA CYS A 82 14.92 1.22 -15.49
C CYS A 82 13.58 0.53 -15.81
N HIS A 83 13.55 -0.81 -15.75
CA HIS A 83 12.32 -1.58 -15.80
C HIS A 83 11.64 -1.60 -14.44
N TYR A 84 10.48 -0.95 -14.41
CA TYR A 84 9.75 -0.69 -13.19
C TYR A 84 8.74 -1.79 -12.87
N PHE A 85 8.86 -2.43 -11.71
CA PHE A 85 7.90 -3.41 -11.22
C PHE A 85 7.30 -2.95 -9.89
N GLU A 86 6.08 -2.45 -9.96
CA GLU A 86 5.33 -1.99 -8.79
C GLU A 86 4.50 -3.13 -8.20
N LEU A 87 4.73 -3.39 -6.91
CA LEU A 87 4.03 -4.39 -6.13
C LEU A 87 3.06 -3.71 -5.16
N ASN A 88 1.78 -4.02 -5.30
CA ASN A 88 0.76 -3.59 -4.35
C ASN A 88 0.96 -4.19 -2.96
N GLN A 89 1.43 -5.44 -2.92
CA GLN A 89 1.79 -6.18 -1.70
C GLN A 89 3.00 -7.05 -2.02
N CYS A 90 4.07 -6.90 -1.23
CA CYS A 90 5.32 -7.61 -1.48
C CYS A 90 5.15 -9.14 -1.44
N PHE A 91 4.20 -9.65 -0.65
CA PHE A 91 3.86 -11.08 -0.60
C PHE A 91 3.41 -11.65 -1.95
N SER A 92 2.93 -10.82 -2.88
CA SER A 92 2.53 -11.28 -4.22
C SER A 92 3.70 -11.76 -5.09
N MET A 93 4.95 -11.51 -4.67
CA MET A 93 6.14 -12.14 -5.25
C MET A 93 6.32 -13.60 -4.85
N PHE A 94 5.63 -14.05 -3.81
CA PHE A 94 5.88 -15.36 -3.19
C PHE A 94 4.66 -16.29 -3.25
N ILE A 95 3.46 -15.75 -3.41
CA ILE A 95 2.24 -16.55 -3.45
C ILE A 95 1.12 -15.83 -4.21
N ASN A 96 0.16 -16.60 -4.72
CA ASN A 96 -1.00 -16.07 -5.42
C ASN A 96 -1.81 -15.10 -4.55
N LYS A 97 -2.20 -13.96 -5.13
CA LYS A 97 -3.00 -12.92 -4.47
C LYS A 97 -4.33 -13.43 -3.90
N SER A 98 -4.96 -14.44 -4.50
CA SER A 98 -6.21 -15.01 -3.98
C SER A 98 -6.02 -15.67 -2.62
N ILE A 99 -4.88 -16.33 -2.40
CA ILE A 99 -4.53 -16.97 -1.12
C ILE A 99 -4.27 -15.89 -0.07
N ILE A 100 -3.47 -14.88 -0.42
CA ILE A 100 -3.21 -13.69 0.43
C ILE A 100 -4.54 -13.06 0.87
N ASN A 101 -5.43 -12.77 -0.08
CA ASN A 101 -6.73 -12.18 0.18
C ASN A 101 -7.63 -13.08 1.03
N SER A 102 -7.56 -14.39 0.86
CA SER A 102 -8.30 -15.35 1.69
C SER A 102 -7.87 -15.27 3.15
N TYR A 103 -6.57 -15.24 3.41
CA TYR A 103 -6.03 -15.09 4.77
C TYR A 103 -6.39 -13.74 5.39
N ILE A 104 -6.24 -12.65 4.64
CA ILE A 104 -6.64 -11.31 5.13
C ILE A 104 -8.12 -11.27 5.48
N LYS A 105 -9.00 -11.88 4.65
CA LYS A 105 -10.44 -11.96 4.94
C LYS A 105 -10.78 -12.76 6.20
N GLN A 106 -9.91 -13.70 6.58
CA GLN A 106 -10.06 -14.46 7.83
C GLN A 106 -9.53 -13.69 9.05
N GLY A 107 -9.03 -12.46 8.87
CA GLY A 107 -8.40 -11.67 9.92
C GLY A 107 -6.97 -12.10 10.21
N ALA A 108 -6.26 -12.68 9.25
CA ALA A 108 -4.86 -13.04 9.43
C ALA A 108 -3.93 -11.83 9.27
N TYR A 109 -3.00 -11.66 10.20
CA TYR A 109 -1.84 -10.80 10.03
C TYR A 109 -0.71 -11.58 9.35
N LEU A 110 -0.38 -11.21 8.12
CA LEU A 110 0.65 -11.89 7.33
C LEU A 110 2.06 -11.40 7.69
N LEU A 111 2.97 -12.35 7.89
CA LEU A 111 4.34 -12.10 8.32
C LEU A 111 5.32 -12.67 7.31
N SER A 112 6.35 -11.90 6.94
CA SER A 112 7.54 -12.44 6.28
C SER A 112 8.56 -12.93 7.32
N PRO A 113 9.44 -13.89 6.94
CA PRO A 113 10.52 -14.34 7.80
C PRO A 113 11.43 -13.20 8.28
N THR A 114 11.75 -12.25 7.39
CA THR A 114 12.62 -11.11 7.73
C THR A 114 11.99 -10.14 8.73
N TRP A 115 10.71 -9.79 8.54
CA TRP A 115 9.99 -8.95 9.51
C TRP A 115 9.95 -9.64 10.87
N LEU A 116 9.71 -10.95 10.85
CA LEU A 116 9.62 -11.74 12.05
C LEU A 116 10.97 -11.84 12.75
N LYS A 117 12.08 -12.02 12.04
CA LYS A 117 13.42 -11.99 12.64
C LYS A 117 13.68 -10.71 13.45
N ASN A 118 13.16 -9.58 12.99
CA ASN A 118 13.38 -8.25 13.59
C ASN A 118 12.17 -7.75 14.40
N TRP A 119 11.22 -8.63 14.76
CA TRP A 119 9.95 -8.22 15.37
C TRP A 119 10.13 -7.40 16.65
N ARG A 120 11.17 -7.70 17.44
CA ARG A 120 11.50 -7.00 18.70
C ARG A 120 11.92 -5.56 18.46
N GLU A 121 12.80 -5.34 17.49
CA GLU A 121 13.24 -4.01 17.08
C GLU A 121 12.04 -3.18 16.60
N HIS A 122 11.15 -3.79 15.82
CA HIS A 122 9.90 -3.13 15.41
C HIS A 122 9.00 -2.74 16.59
N MET A 123 8.90 -3.56 17.64
CA MET A 123 8.12 -3.18 18.83
C MET A 123 8.74 -1.99 19.56
N GLU A 124 10.07 -1.93 19.66
CA GLU A 124 10.80 -0.81 20.24
C GLU A 124 10.62 0.46 19.41
N GLU A 125 10.75 0.36 18.09
CA GLU A 125 10.53 1.45 17.13
C GLU A 125 9.10 2.02 17.21
N TYR A 126 8.09 1.17 17.41
CA TYR A 126 6.70 1.61 17.60
C TYR A 126 6.42 2.13 19.02
N ALA A 127 7.39 2.07 19.93
CA ALA A 127 7.21 2.32 21.37
C ALA A 127 6.06 1.47 21.95
N PHE A 128 5.92 0.24 21.46
CA PHE A 128 4.94 -0.73 21.89
C PHE A 128 5.49 -1.55 23.04
N ASP A 129 4.90 -1.34 24.23
CA ASP A 129 4.97 -2.34 25.28
C ASP A 129 4.04 -3.52 24.95
N LYS A 130 4.14 -4.59 25.74
CA LYS A 130 3.33 -5.79 25.55
C LYS A 130 1.82 -5.50 25.48
N LYS A 131 1.31 -4.57 26.29
CA LYS A 131 -0.11 -4.27 26.33
C LYS A 131 -0.55 -3.54 25.06
N LYS A 132 0.20 -2.52 24.63
CA LYS A 132 -0.06 -1.79 23.37
C LYS A 132 0.04 -2.70 22.15
N ALA A 133 1.04 -3.58 22.10
CA ALA A 133 1.17 -4.55 21.02
C ALA A 133 -0.06 -5.47 20.98
N GLN A 134 -0.48 -6.02 22.13
CA GLN A 134 -1.67 -6.86 22.21
C GLN A 134 -2.93 -6.12 21.75
N GLU A 135 -3.16 -4.89 22.22
CA GLU A 135 -4.29 -4.06 21.79
C GLU A 135 -4.24 -3.84 20.27
N PHE A 136 -3.09 -3.42 19.73
CA PHE A 136 -2.92 -3.18 18.31
C PHE A 136 -3.19 -4.42 17.45
N PHE A 137 -2.49 -5.53 17.70
CA PHE A 137 -2.58 -6.71 16.85
C PHE A 137 -3.92 -7.44 17.01
N LYS A 138 -4.54 -7.43 18.20
CA LYS A 138 -5.85 -8.09 18.42
C LYS A 138 -7.04 -7.28 17.94
N THR A 139 -6.88 -5.97 17.70
CA THR A 139 -8.00 -5.11 17.25
C THR A 139 -8.56 -5.58 15.91
N SER A 140 -7.69 -5.95 14.97
CA SER A 140 -8.10 -6.28 13.59
C SER A 140 -7.71 -7.68 13.15
N ASN A 141 -6.99 -8.46 13.98
CA ASN A 141 -6.48 -9.77 13.59
C ASN A 141 -6.91 -10.87 14.57
N THR A 142 -7.29 -12.00 14.00
CA THR A 142 -7.70 -13.22 14.70
C THR A 142 -6.55 -14.22 14.83
N LYS A 143 -5.55 -14.15 13.95
CA LYS A 143 -4.38 -15.02 13.93
C LYS A 143 -3.18 -14.36 13.24
N LEU A 144 -1.99 -14.88 13.53
CA LEU A 144 -0.75 -14.60 12.80
C LEU A 144 -0.50 -15.70 11.77
N VAL A 145 -0.05 -15.35 10.58
CA VAL A 145 0.31 -16.32 9.54
C VAL A 145 1.70 -15.99 9.01
N LEU A 146 2.66 -16.86 9.28
CA LEU A 146 3.98 -16.79 8.67
C LEU A 146 3.93 -17.38 7.27
N LEU A 147 4.36 -16.61 6.28
CA LEU A 147 4.62 -17.09 4.93
C LEU A 147 6.07 -17.60 4.88
N ASP A 148 6.25 -18.88 5.15
CA ASP A 148 7.59 -19.46 5.34
C ASP A 148 8.25 -19.81 4.00
N THR A 149 9.34 -19.10 3.70
CA THR A 149 10.16 -19.29 2.49
C THR A 149 11.16 -20.44 2.61
N GLY A 150 11.37 -20.95 3.83
CA GLY A 150 12.38 -21.98 4.11
C GLY A 150 13.83 -21.47 4.16
N VAL A 151 14.04 -20.15 4.07
CA VAL A 151 15.38 -19.54 4.07
C VAL A 151 15.91 -19.29 5.49
N TYR A 152 15.03 -19.18 6.48
CA TYR A 152 15.37 -18.79 7.84
C TYR A 152 15.02 -19.92 8.82
N GLU A 153 16.05 -20.53 9.40
CA GLU A 153 15.92 -21.66 10.32
C GLU A 153 15.12 -21.31 11.59
N ASP A 154 15.27 -20.08 12.10
CA ASP A 154 14.67 -19.63 13.36
C ASP A 154 13.23 -19.08 13.19
N SER A 155 12.61 -19.21 12.01
CA SER A 155 11.32 -18.56 11.73
C SER A 155 10.19 -19.06 12.61
N GLU A 156 10.14 -20.38 12.86
CA GLU A 156 9.11 -20.97 13.72
C GLU A 156 9.26 -20.50 15.18
N GLU A 157 10.49 -20.48 15.70
CA GLU A 157 10.78 -20.03 17.06
C GLU A 157 10.39 -18.56 17.23
N ASN A 158 10.82 -17.70 16.32
CA ASN A 158 10.46 -16.29 16.34
C ASN A 158 8.94 -16.07 16.25
N LEU A 159 8.22 -16.87 15.46
CA LEU A 159 6.76 -16.78 15.33
C LEU A 159 6.08 -17.12 16.65
N ARG A 160 6.54 -18.19 17.30
CA ARG A 160 6.03 -18.64 18.59
C ARG A 160 6.25 -17.59 19.67
N GLU A 161 7.44 -16.99 19.72
CA GLU A 161 7.74 -15.91 20.66
C GLU A 161 6.86 -14.69 20.43
N PHE A 162 6.74 -14.24 19.17
CA PHE A 162 5.93 -13.09 18.81
C PHE A 162 4.44 -13.35 19.09
N ALA A 163 3.92 -14.52 18.72
CA ALA A 163 2.55 -14.94 19.01
C ALA A 163 2.25 -14.94 20.52
N ASN A 164 3.18 -15.41 21.35
CA ASN A 164 3.07 -15.35 22.81
C ASN A 164 3.10 -13.91 23.34
N PHE A 165 3.90 -13.04 22.72
CA PHE A 165 3.99 -11.63 23.07
C PHE A 165 2.67 -10.91 22.81
N VAL A 166 2.12 -11.03 21.59
CA VAL A 166 0.87 -10.37 21.16
C VAL A 166 -0.39 -11.15 21.53
N GLY A 167 -0.25 -12.37 22.05
CA GLY A 167 -1.36 -13.20 22.53
C GLY A 167 -2.38 -13.59 21.45
N LEU A 168 -1.91 -13.89 20.24
CA LEU A 168 -2.72 -14.39 19.12
C LEU A 168 -2.31 -15.83 18.75
N PRO A 169 -3.24 -16.67 18.27
CA PRO A 169 -2.87 -17.94 17.66
C PRO A 169 -2.05 -17.70 16.39
N PHE A 170 -1.23 -18.67 16.00
CA PHE A 170 -0.41 -18.59 14.80
C PHE A 170 -0.55 -19.82 13.90
N GLU A 171 -0.23 -19.63 12.63
CA GLU A 171 -0.19 -20.65 11.58
C GLU A 171 1.07 -20.42 10.73
N ILE A 172 1.66 -21.50 10.24
CA ILE A 172 2.78 -21.45 9.28
C ILE A 172 2.26 -21.95 7.94
N LEU A 173 2.39 -21.12 6.91
CA LEU A 173 2.12 -21.50 5.53
C LEU A 173 3.46 -21.68 4.81
N PRO A 174 3.90 -22.92 4.54
CA PRO A 174 5.12 -23.16 3.77
C PRO A 174 4.88 -22.79 2.31
N ILE A 175 5.56 -21.75 1.84
CA ILE A 175 5.46 -21.22 0.48
C ILE A 175 6.71 -21.50 -0.35
N GLY A 176 7.86 -21.73 0.31
CA GLY A 176 9.13 -21.94 -0.36
C GLY A 176 9.54 -20.74 -1.24
N LEU A 177 10.34 -21.03 -2.27
CA LEU A 177 10.87 -20.02 -3.20
C LEU A 177 10.43 -20.24 -4.66
N ASP A 178 9.59 -21.23 -4.95
CA ASP A 178 9.22 -21.59 -6.33
C ASP A 178 8.52 -20.44 -7.06
N TYR A 179 7.53 -19.83 -6.42
CA TYR A 179 6.79 -18.71 -7.00
C TYR A 179 7.71 -17.50 -7.20
N PHE A 180 8.59 -17.23 -6.23
CA PHE A 180 9.55 -16.12 -6.33
C PHE A 180 10.60 -16.35 -7.42
N THR A 181 11.03 -17.60 -7.60
CA THR A 181 11.89 -18.02 -8.71
C THR A 181 11.22 -17.76 -10.05
N LEU A 182 9.95 -18.14 -10.20
CA LEU A 182 9.19 -17.87 -11.42
C LEU A 182 9.02 -16.37 -11.66
N PHE A 183 8.76 -15.60 -10.60
CA PHE A 183 8.65 -14.15 -10.66
C PHE A 183 9.96 -13.50 -11.14
N LEU A 184 11.10 -13.81 -10.51
CA LEU A 184 12.40 -13.26 -10.91
C LEU A 184 12.80 -13.70 -12.33
N LYS A 185 12.60 -14.97 -12.70
CA LYS A 185 12.85 -15.43 -14.08
C LYS A 185 12.01 -14.64 -15.09
N LYS A 186 10.72 -14.45 -14.80
CA LYS A 186 9.80 -13.71 -15.69
C LYS A 186 10.30 -12.28 -15.92
N ILE A 187 10.58 -11.52 -14.87
CA ILE A 187 10.99 -10.12 -15.01
C ILE A 187 12.33 -9.99 -15.76
N ILE A 188 13.30 -10.87 -15.47
CA ILE A 188 14.60 -10.89 -16.14
C ILE A 188 14.43 -11.17 -17.65
N LEU A 189 13.61 -12.17 -17.99
CA LEU A 189 13.35 -12.53 -19.38
C LEU A 189 12.58 -11.42 -20.13
N GLU A 190 11.59 -10.79 -19.50
CA GLU A 190 10.85 -9.66 -20.08
C GLU A 190 11.77 -8.48 -20.42
N CYS A 191 12.75 -8.18 -19.56
CA CYS A 191 13.74 -7.12 -19.80
C CYS A 191 14.60 -7.46 -21.03
N ARG A 192 15.15 -8.68 -21.09
CA ARG A 192 15.96 -9.15 -22.22
C ARG A 192 15.20 -9.17 -23.55
N LEU A 193 13.91 -9.53 -23.52
CA LEU A 193 13.04 -9.53 -24.70
C LEU A 193 12.84 -8.11 -25.26
N LYS A 194 12.61 -7.11 -24.39
CA LYS A 194 12.45 -5.72 -24.79
C LYS A 194 13.70 -5.16 -25.48
N GLU A 195 14.89 -5.58 -25.05
CA GLU A 195 16.15 -5.23 -25.74
C GLU A 195 16.24 -5.80 -27.17
N THR A 196 15.69 -6.99 -27.38
CA THR A 196 15.86 -7.71 -28.65
C THR A 196 14.85 -7.26 -29.71
N THR A 197 13.63 -6.86 -29.32
CA THR A 197 12.53 -6.59 -30.28
C THR A 197 12.35 -5.12 -30.65
N GLY A 198 12.98 -4.15 -29.96
CA GLY A 198 12.93 -2.71 -30.29
C GLY A 198 11.52 -2.09 -30.34
N ASN A 199 10.48 -2.83 -29.95
CA ASN A 199 9.07 -2.43 -29.98
C ASN A 199 8.36 -3.07 -28.77
N PRO A 200 7.53 -2.32 -28.02
CA PRO A 200 6.72 -2.91 -26.97
C PRO A 200 5.67 -3.81 -27.62
N ILE A 201 5.76 -5.12 -27.41
CA ILE A 201 4.71 -6.07 -27.76
C ILE A 201 3.52 -5.79 -26.83
N ASN A 202 2.70 -4.79 -27.19
CA ASN A 202 1.56 -4.35 -26.39
C ASN A 202 0.24 -5.03 -26.77
N ASN A 203 0.24 -6.06 -27.63
CA ASN A 203 -1.02 -6.63 -28.14
C ASN A 203 -1.31 -8.09 -27.76
N ASN A 204 -0.40 -8.81 -27.10
CA ASN A 204 -0.66 -10.21 -26.69
C ASN A 204 -0.80 -10.42 -25.17
N VAL A 205 -0.61 -9.36 -24.37
CA VAL A 205 -0.78 -9.41 -22.90
C VAL A 205 -2.26 -9.35 -22.52
N GLY A 206 -3.09 -8.66 -23.31
CA GLY A 206 -4.54 -8.60 -23.12
C GLY A 206 -5.23 -9.96 -23.28
N GLU A 207 -4.71 -10.83 -24.15
CA GLU A 207 -5.24 -12.18 -24.37
C GLU A 207 -4.82 -13.19 -23.28
N LEU A 208 -3.66 -13.00 -22.64
CA LEU A 208 -3.28 -13.83 -21.50
C LEU A 208 -4.01 -13.41 -20.22
N ALA A 209 -4.26 -12.12 -20.02
CA ALA A 209 -5.03 -11.61 -18.87
C ALA A 209 -6.49 -12.10 -18.90
N SER A 210 -7.11 -12.19 -20.08
CA SER A 210 -8.46 -12.73 -20.25
C SER A 210 -8.55 -14.24 -20.03
N SER A 211 -7.46 -14.99 -20.24
CA SER A 211 -7.41 -16.43 -19.97
C SER A 211 -7.42 -16.82 -18.48
N LEU A 212 -7.22 -15.86 -17.57
CA LEU A 212 -7.12 -16.11 -16.13
C LEU A 212 -8.45 -16.03 -15.35
N ASN A 213 -9.58 -15.74 -16.00
CA ASN A 213 -10.94 -15.81 -15.43
C ASN A 213 -11.04 -15.37 -13.96
N ILE A 214 -10.48 -14.20 -13.64
CA ILE A 214 -10.71 -13.56 -12.34
C ILE A 214 -12.13 -13.02 -12.39
N ASP A 215 -13.01 -13.61 -11.58
CA ASP A 215 -14.39 -13.17 -11.43
C ASP A 215 -14.39 -11.81 -10.68
N VAL A 216 -14.22 -10.71 -11.42
CA VAL A 216 -14.18 -9.35 -10.86
C VAL A 216 -15.61 -8.89 -10.60
N LYS A 217 -16.17 -9.30 -9.46
CA LYS A 217 -17.44 -8.75 -8.99
C LYS A 217 -17.23 -7.31 -8.51
N PRO A 218 -18.14 -6.37 -8.87
CA PRO A 218 -18.07 -4.99 -8.38
C PRO A 218 -18.13 -4.97 -6.85
N SER A 219 -17.51 -3.97 -6.22
CA SER A 219 -17.46 -3.89 -4.76
C SER A 219 -18.79 -3.47 -4.15
N ILE A 220 -19.64 -2.80 -4.92
CA ILE A 220 -21.01 -2.47 -4.54
C ILE A 220 -21.99 -2.86 -5.64
N ILE A 221 -23.19 -3.29 -5.25
CA ILE A 221 -24.34 -3.48 -6.17
C ILE A 221 -25.17 -2.20 -6.29
N GLU A 222 -26.11 -2.14 -7.25
CA GLU A 222 -26.92 -0.94 -7.52
C GLU A 222 -27.65 -0.43 -6.27
N GLU A 223 -28.20 -1.35 -5.47
CA GLU A 223 -28.92 -1.09 -4.21
C GLU A 223 -28.02 -0.51 -3.10
N GLU A 224 -26.70 -0.66 -3.23
CA GLU A 224 -25.72 -0.20 -2.26
C GLU A 224 -25.13 1.18 -2.58
N LYS A 225 -25.40 1.72 -3.77
CA LYS A 225 -24.93 3.05 -4.18
C LYS A 225 -25.42 4.16 -3.26
N GLU A 226 -26.63 4.03 -2.72
CA GLU A 226 -27.21 4.99 -1.78
C GLU A 226 -26.48 5.01 -0.42
N LYS A 227 -25.72 3.97 -0.09
CA LYS A 227 -24.93 3.87 1.15
C LYS A 227 -23.54 4.49 1.03
N VAL A 228 -23.14 4.89 -0.19
CA VAL A 228 -21.82 5.50 -0.42
C VAL A 228 -21.87 6.97 -0.06
N VAL A 229 -21.03 7.39 0.88
CA VAL A 229 -20.96 8.78 1.34
C VAL A 229 -19.55 9.32 1.12
N LEU A 230 -19.47 10.48 0.47
CA LEU A 230 -18.25 11.29 0.40
C LEU A 230 -18.43 12.45 1.38
N LEU A 231 -17.46 12.64 2.28
CA LEU A 231 -17.47 13.74 3.26
C LEU A 231 -16.13 14.44 3.33
N ILE A 232 -16.16 15.71 3.74
CA ILE A 232 -14.99 16.54 4.02
C ILE A 232 -15.13 17.15 5.41
N MET A 233 -14.11 16.97 6.23
CA MET A 233 -13.98 17.56 7.56
C MET A 233 -12.81 18.54 7.57
N ASN A 234 -13.00 19.69 8.20
CA ASN A 234 -11.94 20.66 8.47
C ASN A 234 -11.61 20.70 9.95
N TRP A 235 -10.35 20.95 10.27
CA TRP A 235 -9.95 21.20 11.65
C TRP A 235 -10.10 22.68 12.03
N ASP A 236 -10.80 22.94 13.13
CA ASP A 236 -10.88 24.24 13.79
C ASP A 236 -10.17 24.19 15.16
N ASP A 237 -9.26 25.12 15.41
CA ASP A 237 -8.45 25.15 16.65
C ASP A 237 -9.27 25.34 17.94
N LYS A 238 -10.52 25.83 17.84
CA LYS A 238 -11.41 26.08 19.00
C LYS A 238 -12.45 24.99 19.17
N ARG A 239 -12.94 24.40 18.08
CA ARG A 239 -14.07 23.45 18.07
C ARG A 239 -13.66 22.02 17.74
N GLY A 240 -12.45 21.80 17.23
CA GLY A 240 -11.98 20.51 16.74
C GLY A 240 -12.41 20.26 15.30
N PRO A 241 -12.51 18.98 14.85
CA PRO A 241 -12.91 18.68 13.49
C PRO A 241 -14.39 19.05 13.28
N THR A 242 -14.70 19.62 12.13
CA THR A 242 -16.04 20.10 11.78
C THR A 242 -16.39 19.64 10.39
N LEU A 243 -17.63 19.19 10.20
CA LEU A 243 -18.11 18.76 8.88
C LEU A 243 -18.27 19.98 7.97
N GLU A 244 -17.48 20.05 6.90
CA GLU A 244 -17.57 21.13 5.92
C GLU A 244 -18.64 20.83 4.87
N THR A 245 -18.60 19.62 4.29
CA THR A 245 -19.53 19.20 3.25
C THR A 245 -19.60 17.69 3.14
N TYR A 246 -20.73 17.18 2.65
CA TYR A 246 -20.92 15.75 2.37
C TYR A 246 -21.94 15.52 1.25
N PHE A 247 -21.86 14.35 0.63
CA PHE A 247 -22.78 13.90 -0.40
C PHE A 247 -22.97 12.37 -0.31
N PRO A 248 -24.20 11.84 -0.45
CA PRO A 248 -25.46 12.53 -0.77
C PRO A 248 -26.10 13.25 0.44
N THR A 249 -26.72 14.41 0.18
CA THR A 249 -27.36 15.29 1.17
C THR A 249 -28.67 14.73 1.77
N LYS A 250 -29.13 13.58 1.28
CA LYS A 250 -30.31 12.86 1.81
C LYS A 250 -30.00 12.12 3.12
N THR A 251 -28.72 11.98 3.45
CA THR A 251 -28.25 11.29 4.66
C THR A 251 -28.35 12.21 5.87
N ASP A 252 -28.65 11.65 7.04
CA ASP A 252 -28.75 12.41 8.28
C ASP A 252 -27.42 13.12 8.64
N PRO A 253 -27.38 14.47 8.71
CA PRO A 253 -26.16 15.21 8.96
C PRO A 253 -25.49 14.86 10.29
N GLU A 254 -26.25 14.64 11.36
CA GLU A 254 -25.71 14.33 12.69
C GLU A 254 -24.97 12.99 12.70
N SER A 255 -25.52 12.00 12.00
CA SER A 255 -24.88 10.70 11.79
C SER A 255 -23.57 10.82 11.00
N ILE A 256 -23.56 11.59 9.90
CA ILE A 256 -22.36 11.79 9.08
C ILE A 256 -21.28 12.54 9.84
N GLU A 257 -21.66 13.56 10.59
CA GLU A 257 -20.73 14.32 11.42
C GLU A 257 -20.10 13.42 12.49
N SER A 258 -20.90 12.59 13.18
CA SER A 258 -20.42 11.59 14.14
C SER A 258 -19.43 10.59 13.52
N ILE A 259 -19.71 10.08 12.31
CA ILE A 259 -18.78 9.20 11.60
C ILE A 259 -17.51 9.95 11.22
N GLY A 260 -17.63 11.18 10.71
CA GLY A 260 -16.51 12.06 10.39
C GLY A 260 -15.59 12.29 11.60
N PHE A 261 -16.17 12.55 12.78
CA PHE A 261 -15.44 12.65 14.04
C PHE A 261 -14.66 11.37 14.37
N GLN A 262 -15.29 10.21 14.27
CA GLN A 262 -14.65 8.92 14.57
C GLN A 262 -13.49 8.62 13.63
N LEU A 263 -13.67 8.88 12.32
CA LEU A 263 -12.62 8.70 11.32
C LEU A 263 -11.43 9.64 11.58
N PHE A 264 -11.71 10.90 11.89
CA PHE A 264 -10.69 11.89 12.20
C PHE A 264 -9.89 11.52 13.45
N HIS A 265 -10.57 11.12 14.54
CA HIS A 265 -9.91 10.67 15.77
C HIS A 265 -9.05 9.41 15.56
N SER A 266 -9.53 8.47 14.74
CA SER A 266 -8.79 7.26 14.40
C SER A 266 -7.48 7.57 13.69
N VAL A 267 -7.45 8.61 12.86
CA VAL A 267 -6.21 9.02 12.19
C VAL A 267 -5.33 9.87 13.09
N ALA A 268 -5.92 10.75 13.89
CA ALA A 268 -5.15 11.53 14.86
C ALA A 268 -4.42 10.63 15.89
N SER A 269 -4.97 9.45 16.22
CA SER A 269 -4.27 8.48 17.09
C SER A 269 -3.14 7.74 16.37
N ILE A 270 -3.28 7.48 15.06
CA ILE A 270 -2.25 6.81 14.24
C ILE A 270 -1.08 7.75 13.93
N TYR A 271 -1.35 8.99 13.53
CA TYR A 271 -0.34 9.92 13.03
C TYR A 271 0.09 10.99 14.05
N GLY A 272 -0.62 11.09 15.19
CA GLY A 272 -0.42 12.14 16.19
C GLY A 272 -1.08 13.46 15.78
N GLN A 273 -1.65 14.19 16.76
CA GLN A 273 -2.52 15.36 16.56
C GLN A 273 -1.90 16.56 15.79
N TYR A 274 -0.59 16.56 15.48
CA TYR A 274 0.12 17.75 15.00
C TYR A 274 1.14 17.50 13.87
N LYS A 275 1.09 16.36 13.16
CA LYS A 275 2.08 16.02 12.11
C LYS A 275 1.50 15.82 10.70
N ILE A 276 0.26 16.24 10.46
CA ILE A 276 -0.42 16.08 9.17
C ILE A 276 -0.05 17.26 8.25
N HIS A 277 1.13 17.18 7.62
CA HIS A 277 1.65 18.22 6.71
C HIS A 277 1.65 17.79 5.23
N LYS A 278 1.32 16.52 4.94
CA LYS A 278 1.37 15.97 3.58
C LYS A 278 0.15 15.10 3.29
N ALA A 279 -0.28 15.13 2.02
CA ALA A 279 -1.26 14.23 1.43
C ALA A 279 -0.97 12.75 1.75
N GLN A 280 -1.78 12.14 2.61
CA GLN A 280 -1.70 10.72 2.95
C GLN A 280 -3.09 10.10 3.01
N GLY A 281 -3.22 8.80 2.76
CA GLY A 281 -4.50 8.11 2.84
C GLY A 281 -4.42 6.71 3.40
N ILE A 282 -5.50 6.30 4.06
CA ILE A 282 -5.64 5.06 4.80
C ILE A 282 -7.01 4.43 4.51
N LEU A 283 -7.03 3.11 4.33
CA LEU A 283 -8.27 2.34 4.24
C LEU A 283 -8.55 1.70 5.59
N LEU A 284 -9.69 2.02 6.19
CA LEU A 284 -10.12 1.50 7.49
C LEU A 284 -11.46 0.79 7.39
N ASN A 285 -11.69 -0.15 8.30
CA ASN A 285 -13.01 -0.73 8.53
C ASN A 285 -13.68 0.02 9.68
N VAL A 286 -14.93 0.44 9.49
CA VAL A 286 -15.72 1.17 10.47
C VAL A 286 -16.75 0.19 11.06
N GLU A 287 -16.35 -0.50 12.13
CA GLU A 287 -17.07 -1.68 12.64
C GLU A 287 -18.50 -1.40 13.09
N ASN A 288 -18.74 -0.26 13.71
CA ASN A 288 -20.04 0.14 14.24
C ASN A 288 -21.11 0.34 13.14
N ILE A 289 -20.69 0.67 11.91
CA ILE A 289 -21.58 0.86 10.76
C ILE A 289 -21.41 -0.23 9.69
N GLN A 290 -20.50 -1.18 9.89
CA GLN A 290 -20.18 -2.28 8.97
C GLN A 290 -19.86 -1.80 7.55
N MET A 291 -19.08 -0.71 7.44
CA MET A 291 -18.65 -0.13 6.16
C MET A 291 -17.14 0.10 6.15
N GLN A 292 -16.57 0.22 4.97
CA GLN A 292 -15.17 0.60 4.78
C GLN A 292 -15.05 2.10 4.49
N GLY A 293 -14.06 2.73 5.11
CA GLY A 293 -13.73 4.15 4.96
C GLY A 293 -12.35 4.30 4.32
N TYR A 294 -12.28 4.91 3.13
CA TYR A 294 -11.01 5.41 2.61
C TYR A 294 -10.85 6.87 2.99
N ILE A 295 -9.88 7.15 3.83
CA ILE A 295 -9.65 8.46 4.43
C ILE A 295 -8.39 9.05 3.83
N PHE A 296 -8.41 10.35 3.55
CA PHE A 296 -7.31 11.10 2.98
C PHE A 296 -7.16 12.44 3.69
N PHE A 297 -5.94 12.79 4.05
CA PHE A 297 -5.63 13.98 4.83
C PHE A 297 -4.61 14.82 4.12
N ASP A 298 -4.79 16.12 4.17
CA ASP A 298 -3.83 17.11 3.69
C ASP A 298 -4.01 18.40 4.51
N ALA A 299 -3.17 19.40 4.27
CA ALA A 299 -3.27 20.70 4.90
C ALA A 299 -3.20 21.83 3.87
N ILE A 300 -3.92 22.92 4.15
CA ILE A 300 -3.92 24.15 3.35
C ILE A 300 -3.13 25.20 4.10
N ALA A 301 -2.23 25.91 3.43
CA ALA A 301 -1.50 27.01 4.04
C ALA A 301 -2.50 28.12 4.45
N ASP A 302 -2.51 28.44 5.73
CA ASP A 302 -3.40 29.44 6.33
C ASP A 302 -2.63 30.20 7.42
N PRO A 303 -2.20 31.45 7.15
CA PRO A 303 -1.41 32.24 8.10
C PRO A 303 -2.22 32.71 9.31
N GLU A 304 -3.55 32.56 9.32
CA GLU A 304 -4.41 32.97 10.44
C GLU A 304 -4.50 31.92 11.56
N VAL A 305 -4.09 30.68 11.31
CA VAL A 305 -4.16 29.57 12.28
C VAL A 305 -2.81 29.23 12.91
N ARG A 306 -2.83 28.64 14.11
CA ARG A 306 -1.62 28.32 14.86
C ARG A 306 -0.87 27.18 14.16
N GLY A 307 0.26 27.50 13.53
CA GLY A 307 1.06 26.54 12.76
C GLY A 307 1.10 26.84 11.26
N GLY A 308 0.39 27.86 10.79
CA GLY A 308 0.46 28.34 9.40
C GLY A 308 -0.22 27.42 8.38
N GLU A 309 -0.86 26.34 8.84
CA GLU A 309 -1.54 25.36 8.01
C GLU A 309 -2.83 24.89 8.70
N ARG A 310 -3.92 24.76 7.94
CA ARG A 310 -5.19 24.21 8.37
C ARG A 310 -5.35 22.79 7.83
N PRO A 311 -5.33 21.75 8.68
CA PRO A 311 -5.52 20.38 8.22
C PRO A 311 -6.98 20.10 7.89
N PHE A 312 -7.19 19.26 6.88
CA PHE A 312 -8.51 18.77 6.48
C PHE A 312 -8.45 17.29 6.11
N MET A 313 -9.61 16.66 6.13
CA MET A 313 -9.80 15.24 5.86
C MET A 313 -10.91 15.08 4.83
N MET A 314 -10.67 14.26 3.81
CA MET A 314 -11.69 13.76 2.91
C MET A 314 -11.87 12.26 3.15
N SER A 315 -13.11 11.78 3.12
CA SER A 315 -13.37 10.35 3.29
C SER A 315 -14.47 9.86 2.36
N VAL A 316 -14.26 8.69 1.77
CA VAL A 316 -15.33 7.89 1.17
C VAL A 316 -15.68 6.76 2.10
N ILE A 317 -16.95 6.64 2.47
CA ILE A 317 -17.51 5.50 3.18
C ILE A 317 -18.35 4.71 2.19
N ALA A 318 -18.14 3.40 2.12
CA ALA A 318 -18.95 2.50 1.32
C ALA A 318 -19.04 1.11 1.98
N PRO A 319 -20.05 0.28 1.67
CA PRO A 319 -20.14 -1.08 2.20
C PRO A 319 -18.85 -1.89 2.00
N LYS A 320 -18.20 -1.66 0.86
CA LYS A 320 -16.91 -2.26 0.54
C LYS A 320 -16.12 -1.35 -0.39
N ILE A 321 -14.84 -1.20 -0.09
CA ILE A 321 -13.83 -0.52 -0.89
C ILE A 321 -12.64 -1.46 -0.95
N ASN A 322 -12.39 -2.02 -2.12
CA ASN A 322 -11.19 -2.81 -2.31
C ASN A 322 -9.95 -1.91 -2.45
N TYR A 323 -8.78 -2.52 -2.32
CA TYR A 323 -7.52 -1.77 -2.37
C TYR A 323 -7.30 -1.04 -3.71
N PHE A 324 -7.67 -1.61 -4.85
CA PHE A 324 -7.53 -0.94 -6.16
C PHE A 324 -8.45 0.28 -6.29
N GLU A 325 -9.66 0.17 -5.77
CA GLU A 325 -10.61 1.28 -5.68
C GLU A 325 -10.06 2.38 -4.78
N SER A 326 -9.46 2.04 -3.63
CA SER A 326 -8.83 3.02 -2.75
C SER A 326 -7.71 3.81 -3.44
N ILE A 327 -6.92 3.17 -4.31
CA ILE A 327 -5.90 3.86 -5.11
C ILE A 327 -6.56 4.83 -6.10
N ARG A 328 -7.62 4.42 -6.79
CA ARG A 328 -8.32 5.30 -7.75
C ARG A 328 -9.03 6.46 -7.04
N ILE A 329 -9.62 6.20 -5.89
CA ILE A 329 -10.22 7.22 -5.02
C ILE A 329 -9.15 8.21 -4.55
N ARG A 330 -7.95 7.72 -4.20
CA ARG A 330 -6.81 8.59 -3.85
C ARG A 330 -6.45 9.57 -4.97
N GLU A 331 -6.41 9.11 -6.21
CA GLU A 331 -6.09 10.00 -7.34
C GLU A 331 -7.19 11.05 -7.55
N ILE A 332 -8.46 10.70 -7.34
CA ILE A 332 -9.56 11.68 -7.30
C ILE A 332 -9.34 12.70 -6.19
N PHE A 333 -8.99 12.25 -4.99
CA PHE A 333 -8.74 13.11 -3.84
C PHE A 333 -7.56 14.06 -4.03
N LYS A 334 -6.48 13.62 -4.68
CA LYS A 334 -5.38 14.53 -5.07
C LYS A 334 -5.87 15.65 -5.98
N ILE A 335 -6.73 15.34 -6.96
CA ILE A 335 -7.30 16.35 -7.87
C ILE A 335 -8.18 17.34 -7.10
N ILE A 336 -9.05 16.86 -6.20
CA ILE A 336 -9.91 17.72 -5.37
C ILE A 336 -9.04 18.64 -4.50
N THR A 337 -8.03 18.08 -3.84
CA THR A 337 -7.10 18.83 -2.97
C THR A 337 -6.38 19.94 -3.72
N GLN A 338 -5.89 19.67 -4.94
CA GLN A 338 -5.25 20.69 -5.76
C GLN A 338 -6.21 21.83 -6.11
N LYS A 339 -7.50 21.54 -6.33
CA LYS A 339 -8.51 22.57 -6.57
C LYS A 339 -8.78 23.39 -5.32
N ILE A 340 -8.96 22.74 -4.18
CA ILE A 340 -9.16 23.39 -2.87
C ILE A 340 -7.99 24.33 -2.57
N LYS A 341 -6.74 23.84 -2.68
CA LYS A 341 -5.52 24.64 -2.45
C LYS A 341 -5.37 25.85 -3.39
N LYS A 342 -5.94 25.78 -4.60
CA LYS A 342 -5.92 26.86 -5.59
C LYS A 342 -7.15 27.77 -5.53
N GLY A 343 -8.09 27.53 -4.61
CA GLY A 343 -9.36 28.26 -4.55
C GLY A 343 -10.22 28.09 -5.80
N LEU A 344 -10.05 26.98 -6.53
CA LEU A 344 -10.83 26.68 -7.74
C LEU A 344 -12.16 26.04 -7.37
N ASP A 345 -13.19 26.41 -8.11
CA ASP A 345 -14.52 25.84 -7.92
C ASP A 345 -14.54 24.33 -8.24
N TRP A 346 -15.26 23.57 -7.43
CA TRP A 346 -15.37 22.12 -7.54
C TRP A 346 -16.70 21.65 -6.98
N ASP A 347 -17.26 20.61 -7.60
CA ASP A 347 -18.57 20.08 -7.24
C ASP A 347 -18.41 18.67 -6.66
N ILE A 348 -18.73 18.53 -5.37
CA ILE A 348 -18.67 17.27 -4.63
C ILE A 348 -19.49 16.16 -5.28
N LYS A 349 -20.63 16.49 -5.90
CA LYS A 349 -21.49 15.52 -6.56
C LYS A 349 -20.79 14.88 -7.75
N ASN A 350 -20.13 15.67 -8.60
CA ASN A 350 -19.40 15.17 -9.76
C ASN A 350 -18.28 14.20 -9.38
N TYR A 351 -17.62 14.43 -8.25
CA TYR A 351 -16.56 13.53 -7.76
C TYR A 351 -17.13 12.30 -7.07
N TRP A 352 -18.23 12.44 -6.33
CA TRP A 352 -18.96 11.31 -5.78
C TRP A 352 -19.47 10.36 -6.89
N GLU A 353 -19.99 10.88 -8.00
CA GLU A 353 -20.42 10.06 -9.15
C GLU A 353 -19.24 9.29 -9.78
N LYS A 354 -18.06 9.92 -9.87
CA LYS A 354 -16.83 9.24 -10.33
C LYS A 354 -16.40 8.13 -9.39
N ILE A 355 -16.49 8.37 -8.08
CA ILE A 355 -16.19 7.37 -7.04
C ILE A 355 -17.19 6.22 -7.10
N LEU A 356 -18.49 6.51 -7.24
CA LEU A 356 -19.50 5.48 -7.46
C LEU A 356 -19.21 4.64 -8.69
N HIS A 357 -18.80 5.26 -9.79
CA HIS A 357 -18.42 4.54 -10.99
C HIS A 357 -17.22 3.60 -10.72
N ILE A 358 -16.23 4.06 -9.95
CA ILE A 358 -15.09 3.22 -9.53
C ILE A 358 -15.55 2.01 -8.73
N LEU A 359 -16.47 2.19 -7.77
CA LEU A 359 -16.94 1.13 -6.88
C LEU A 359 -17.92 0.14 -7.54
N SER A 360 -18.67 0.61 -8.53
CA SER A 360 -19.71 -0.18 -9.23
C SER A 360 -19.24 -0.83 -10.53
N THR A 361 -18.01 -0.56 -10.99
CA THR A 361 -17.46 -1.13 -12.23
C THR A 361 -16.49 -2.26 -11.91
N SER A 362 -16.69 -3.43 -12.52
CA SER A 362 -15.71 -4.51 -12.52
C SER A 362 -14.44 -4.08 -13.27
N VAL A 363 -13.33 -3.94 -12.55
CA VAL A 363 -12.06 -3.52 -13.13
C VAL A 363 -11.33 -4.72 -13.77
N LEU A 364 -11.20 -4.69 -15.10
CA LEU A 364 -10.28 -5.51 -15.90
C LEU A 364 -8.81 -5.20 -15.59
#